data_AF-A0A8B8KKE2-F1
#
_entry.id   AF-A0A8B8KKE2-F1
#
_cell.length_a   1.000
_cell.length_b   1.000
_cell.length_c   1.000
_cell.angle_alpha   90.00
_cell.angle_beta   90.00
_cell.angle_gamma   90.00
#
_symmetry.space_group_name_H-M   'P 1'
#
loop_
_entity.id
_entity.type
_entity.pdbx_description
1 polymer ?
#
loop_
_entity_poly.entity_id
_entity_poly.type
_entity_poly.pdbx_seq_one_letter_code
_entity_poly.pdbx_strand_id
1 'polypeptide(L)'
;MAHTPTLVFLFSLYLFNIVTNFPSLANALSSCNGPCNNLNDCAGQLICINGKCNDDPDVGTHICSGGGGGGGGGGGNCQSSGSLNCKGKSYPQYTCSPPVSSSTQAILTLNDFSEGGDGGGPSECDEQYHDNSERVVALSTGWYNKGSRCSKMIRITAAKNGRSVTAKVVDECDSVNGCDKEHAGQPPCRNNIVDGSQAVWDALGLNSDVGEERVTWSMA
;
A
#
# COMPACT_ATOMS: atom_id res chain seq x y z
N MET A 1 19.72 27.75 -69.65
CA MET A 1 20.84 26.98 -69.08
C MET A 1 20.51 26.79 -67.61
N ALA A 2 19.71 25.78 -67.24
CA ALA A 2 20.12 24.39 -66.99
C ALA A 2 21.23 24.31 -65.92
N HIS A 3 20.86 23.99 -64.68
CA HIS A 3 21.34 22.84 -63.90
C HIS A 3 20.70 22.82 -62.49
N THR A 4 19.86 21.82 -62.23
CA THR A 4 19.49 21.24 -60.92
C THR A 4 20.50 20.15 -60.53
N PRO A 5 20.38 19.44 -59.39
CA PRO A 5 20.41 19.86 -57.98
C PRO A 5 21.49 19.07 -57.19
N THR A 6 21.93 19.52 -56.00
CA THR A 6 22.64 18.60 -55.07
C THR A 6 22.10 18.75 -53.66
N LEU A 7 21.29 17.76 -53.29
CA LEU A 7 20.81 17.45 -51.97
C LEU A 7 21.98 16.88 -51.15
N VAL A 8 22.42 17.57 -50.09
CA VAL A 8 23.17 16.91 -49.00
C VAL A 8 22.53 17.33 -47.68
N PHE A 9 21.72 16.40 -47.17
CA PHE A 9 21.31 16.31 -45.78
C PHE A 9 22.52 16.46 -44.85
N LEU A 10 22.46 17.37 -43.88
CA LEU A 10 22.86 17.06 -42.51
C LEU A 10 21.95 17.86 -41.55
N PHE A 11 20.90 17.16 -41.13
CA PHE A 11 20.12 17.45 -39.94
C PHE A 11 21.02 17.51 -38.70
N SER A 12 20.52 18.21 -37.68
CA SER A 12 20.87 18.03 -36.26
C SER A 12 22.08 18.80 -35.72
N LEU A 13 21.82 20.05 -35.30
CA LEU A 13 22.54 20.67 -34.17
C LEU A 13 21.60 21.38 -33.18
N TYR A 14 20.32 20.97 -33.11
CA TYR A 14 19.37 21.47 -32.11
C TYR A 14 18.87 20.36 -31.19
N LEU A 15 19.79 19.56 -30.64
CA LEU A 15 19.50 18.57 -29.61
C LEU A 15 20.71 18.41 -28.68
N PHE A 16 21.02 19.42 -27.88
CA PHE A 16 21.90 19.22 -26.73
C PHE A 16 21.56 20.20 -25.60
N ASN A 17 20.29 20.22 -25.20
CA ASN A 17 19.87 20.87 -23.94
C ASN A 17 18.57 20.31 -23.37
N ILE A 18 18.22 19.05 -23.67
CA ILE A 18 17.04 18.41 -23.07
C ILE A 18 17.42 17.01 -22.58
N VAL A 19 17.26 16.82 -21.27
CA VAL A 19 17.26 15.56 -20.49
C VAL A 19 18.61 14.91 -20.16
N THR A 20 19.31 15.44 -19.15
CA THR A 20 19.89 14.56 -18.11
C THR A 20 19.69 15.17 -16.71
N ASN A 21 18.49 15.69 -16.44
CA ASN A 21 17.96 15.60 -15.08
C ASN A 21 17.38 14.20 -14.97
N PHE A 22 18.22 13.22 -14.61
CA PHE A 22 17.76 11.91 -14.19
C PHE A 22 16.94 12.11 -12.91
N PRO A 23 15.61 11.91 -12.90
CA PRO A 23 14.88 11.86 -11.66
C PRO A 23 15.19 10.50 -11.03
N SER A 24 15.73 10.56 -9.81
CA SER A 24 15.75 9.52 -8.78
C SER A 24 16.13 8.09 -9.20
N LEU A 25 17.30 7.66 -8.73
CA LEU A 25 17.51 6.28 -8.31
C LEU A 25 16.27 5.82 -7.54
N ALA A 26 15.48 4.90 -8.11
CA ALA A 26 14.48 4.19 -7.33
C ALA A 26 15.24 3.40 -6.26
N ASN A 27 15.17 3.84 -5.00
CA ASN A 27 15.73 3.07 -3.90
C ASN A 27 15.04 1.69 -3.92
N ALA A 28 15.80 0.64 -4.21
CA ALA A 28 15.34 -0.71 -4.02
C ALA A 28 14.95 -0.87 -2.54
N LEU A 29 13.80 -1.50 -2.25
CA LEU A 29 13.42 -1.72 -0.85
C LEU A 29 14.46 -2.60 -0.18
N SER A 30 14.85 -2.17 1.01
CA SER A 30 15.71 -2.92 1.89
C SER A 30 14.93 -4.06 2.54
N SER A 31 15.47 -5.26 2.40
CA SER A 31 15.08 -6.43 3.20
C SER A 31 15.61 -6.30 4.62
N CYS A 32 15.43 -7.34 5.44
CA CYS A 32 15.89 -7.38 6.82
C CYS A 32 17.32 -6.88 7.04
N ASN A 33 17.48 -6.00 8.02
CA ASN A 33 18.71 -5.29 8.38
C ASN A 33 19.30 -4.38 7.28
N GLY A 34 18.63 -4.23 6.14
CA GLY A 34 19.02 -3.30 5.09
C GLY A 34 18.76 -1.84 5.49
N PRO A 35 19.45 -0.87 4.86
CA PRO A 35 19.39 0.54 5.22
C PRO A 35 18.03 1.16 4.88
N CYS A 36 17.55 2.06 5.73
CA CYS A 36 16.35 2.83 5.49
C CYS A 36 16.46 4.21 6.15
N ASN A 37 15.77 5.19 5.60
CA ASN A 37 15.55 6.50 6.20
C ASN A 37 14.12 6.62 6.72
N ASN A 38 13.16 5.98 6.04
CA ASN A 38 11.76 5.97 6.41
C ASN A 38 11.12 4.61 6.10
N LEU A 39 9.84 4.47 6.41
CA LEU A 39 9.07 3.24 6.24
C LEU A 39 9.00 2.76 4.78
N ASN A 40 9.00 3.68 3.82
CA ASN A 40 8.91 3.39 2.39
C ASN A 40 10.21 2.84 1.79
N ASP A 41 11.29 2.80 2.58
CA ASP A 41 12.56 2.18 2.18
C ASP A 41 12.58 0.68 2.51
N CYS A 42 11.59 0.15 3.23
CA CYS A 42 11.58 -1.23 3.72
C CYS A 42 10.59 -2.13 2.97
N ALA A 43 10.98 -3.40 2.75
CA ALA A 43 10.17 -4.36 2.03
C ALA A 43 9.05 -4.95 2.90
N GLY A 44 7.84 -5.11 2.34
CA GLY A 44 6.73 -5.81 3.00
C GLY A 44 6.23 -5.13 4.26
N GLN A 45 6.12 -5.89 5.36
CA GLN A 45 5.70 -5.36 6.67
C GLN A 45 6.89 -4.84 7.52
N LEU A 46 8.08 -4.76 6.94
CA LEU A 46 9.25 -4.26 7.68
C LEU A 46 9.12 -2.76 7.90
N ILE A 47 9.51 -2.33 9.10
CA ILE A 47 9.57 -0.93 9.47
C ILE A 47 11.02 -0.46 9.58
N CYS A 48 11.23 0.83 9.37
CA CYS A 48 12.54 1.41 9.56
C CYS A 48 12.80 1.72 11.04
N ILE A 49 13.64 0.91 11.69
CA ILE A 49 14.06 1.10 13.08
C ILE A 49 15.56 1.40 13.12
N ASN A 50 15.93 2.55 13.66
CA ASN A 50 17.34 2.95 13.81
C ASN A 50 18.13 2.86 12.48
N GLY A 51 17.50 3.28 11.39
CA GLY A 51 18.10 3.27 10.06
C GLY A 51 18.18 1.89 9.40
N LYS A 52 17.50 0.88 9.95
CA LYS A 52 17.45 -0.48 9.39
C LYS A 52 16.04 -1.03 9.31
N CYS A 53 15.76 -1.76 8.22
CA CYS A 53 14.49 -2.46 8.06
C CYS A 53 14.43 -3.66 9.01
N ASN A 54 13.43 -3.67 9.88
CA ASN A 54 13.24 -4.68 10.90
C ASN A 54 11.76 -5.01 11.06
N ASP A 55 11.48 -6.07 11.80
CA ASP A 55 10.12 -6.43 12.19
C ASP A 55 9.43 -5.29 12.95
N ASP A 56 8.13 -5.10 12.72
CA ASP A 56 7.31 -4.17 13.50
C ASP A 56 6.95 -4.81 14.86
N PRO A 57 7.57 -4.37 15.97
CA PRO A 57 7.27 -4.92 17.29
C PRO A 57 5.84 -4.54 17.74
N ASP A 58 5.28 -3.47 17.19
CA ASP A 58 3.93 -3.00 17.50
C ASP A 58 2.86 -3.74 16.70
N VAL A 59 3.24 -4.59 15.74
CA VAL A 59 2.33 -5.49 15.01
C VAL A 59 2.66 -6.96 15.30
N GLY A 60 3.87 -7.23 15.81
CA GLY A 60 4.35 -8.58 16.10
C GLY A 60 4.79 -9.33 14.83
N THR A 61 5.38 -8.64 13.85
CA THR A 61 5.92 -9.33 12.67
C THR A 61 7.18 -10.12 13.05
N HIS A 62 7.47 -11.20 12.32
CA HIS A 62 8.61 -12.10 12.61
C HIS A 62 9.40 -12.47 11.34
N ILE A 63 9.44 -11.57 10.37
CA ILE A 63 10.07 -11.68 9.05
C ILE A 63 11.60 -11.68 9.16
N CYS A 64 12.18 -10.87 10.05
CA CYS A 64 13.62 -10.78 10.26
C CYS A 64 14.13 -11.70 11.38
N SER A 65 13.27 -12.06 12.33
CA SER A 65 13.58 -13.02 13.38
C SER A 65 13.43 -14.49 12.95
N GLY A 66 12.70 -14.78 11.87
CA GLY A 66 12.55 -16.13 11.30
C GLY A 66 13.53 -16.35 10.14
N GLY A 67 14.65 -17.02 10.39
CA GLY A 67 15.67 -17.24 9.37
C GLY A 67 15.19 -18.07 8.16
N GLY A 68 15.55 -17.63 6.96
CA GLY A 68 15.60 -18.47 5.75
C GLY A 68 14.32 -18.45 4.90
N GLY A 69 14.46 -18.05 3.64
CA GLY A 69 13.34 -17.92 2.71
C GLY A 69 12.70 -19.24 2.28
N GLY A 70 11.50 -19.08 1.70
CA GLY A 70 10.88 -20.03 0.78
C GLY A 70 10.09 -21.17 1.43
N GLY A 71 8.77 -21.14 1.22
CA GLY A 71 7.98 -22.35 1.03
C GLY A 71 7.20 -22.86 2.25
N GLY A 72 5.89 -22.63 2.21
CA GLY A 72 4.81 -23.58 2.55
C GLY A 72 4.92 -24.41 3.83
N GLY A 73 3.97 -24.20 4.75
CA GLY A 73 3.64 -25.20 5.78
C GLY A 73 2.78 -24.61 6.89
N GLY A 74 1.54 -25.07 7.00
CA GLY A 74 0.54 -24.54 7.92
C GLY A 74 0.96 -24.55 9.40
N GLY A 75 0.62 -23.46 10.09
CA GLY A 75 0.73 -23.34 11.53
C GLY A 75 0.92 -21.90 12.02
N GLY A 76 -0.17 -21.19 12.30
CA GLY A 76 -0.20 -20.06 13.23
C GLY A 76 0.09 -18.66 12.70
N ASN A 77 1.04 -18.47 11.79
CA ASN A 77 1.44 -17.13 11.38
C ASN A 77 1.13 -16.88 9.90
N CYS A 78 0.46 -15.76 9.60
CA CYS A 78 0.23 -15.32 8.23
C CYS A 78 1.56 -15.05 7.53
N GLN A 79 1.81 -15.75 6.43
CA GLN A 79 3.04 -15.65 5.64
C GLN A 79 2.72 -15.16 4.22
N SER A 80 3.74 -14.62 3.56
CA SER A 80 3.62 -14.21 2.16
C SER A 80 3.36 -15.44 1.28
N SER A 81 2.38 -15.32 0.37
CA SER A 81 2.00 -16.35 -0.61
C SER A 81 2.86 -16.32 -1.87
N GLY A 82 3.62 -15.25 -2.09
CA GLY A 82 4.41 -15.04 -3.30
C GLY A 82 4.95 -13.62 -3.39
N SER A 83 5.45 -13.24 -4.56
CA SER A 83 5.89 -11.87 -4.81
C SER A 83 5.51 -11.40 -6.20
N LEU A 84 5.05 -10.16 -6.31
CA LEU A 84 4.73 -9.49 -7.55
C LEU A 84 5.85 -8.53 -7.93
N ASN A 85 6.34 -8.61 -9.18
CA ASN A 85 7.33 -7.65 -9.68
C ASN A 85 6.63 -6.46 -10.35
N CYS A 86 6.92 -5.27 -9.86
CA CYS A 86 6.34 -4.03 -10.33
C CYS A 86 7.47 -3.07 -10.70
N LYS A 87 7.61 -2.76 -11.99
CA LYS A 87 8.63 -1.82 -12.50
C LYS A 87 10.05 -2.13 -11.98
N GLY A 88 10.41 -3.41 -11.88
CA GLY A 88 11.72 -3.88 -11.43
C GLY A 88 11.86 -4.06 -9.91
N LYS A 89 10.78 -3.87 -9.15
CA LYS A 89 10.75 -3.94 -7.70
C LYS A 89 9.83 -5.07 -7.24
N SER A 90 10.29 -5.91 -6.31
CA SER A 90 9.52 -7.04 -5.81
C SER A 90 8.68 -6.64 -4.59
N TYR A 91 7.38 -6.94 -4.64
CA TYR A 91 6.41 -6.69 -3.58
C TYR A 91 5.83 -8.02 -3.09
N PRO A 92 5.74 -8.26 -1.76
CA PRO A 92 5.16 -9.50 -1.26
C PRO A 92 3.65 -9.55 -1.49
N GLN A 93 3.16 -10.73 -1.84
CA GLN A 93 1.73 -11.03 -1.92
C GLN A 93 1.28 -11.77 -0.66
N TYR A 94 0.03 -11.58 -0.26
CA TYR A 94 -0.58 -12.21 0.90
C TYR A 94 -2.04 -12.56 0.64
N THR A 95 -2.41 -13.80 0.94
CA THR A 95 -3.81 -14.27 0.95
C THR A 95 -4.38 -14.32 2.38
N CYS A 96 -3.65 -13.79 3.36
CA CYS A 96 -3.96 -13.82 4.77
C CYS A 96 -3.60 -12.48 5.40
N SER A 97 -4.07 -12.26 6.63
CA SER A 97 -3.73 -11.10 7.46
C SER A 97 -3.45 -11.56 8.89
N PRO A 98 -2.83 -10.73 9.75
CA PRO A 98 -2.67 -11.04 11.17
C PRO A 98 -4.01 -11.40 11.86
N PRO A 99 -3.99 -12.17 12.95
CA PRO A 99 -5.22 -12.56 13.65
C PRO A 99 -6.04 -11.35 14.11
N VAL A 100 -7.35 -11.39 13.86
CA VAL A 100 -8.28 -10.37 14.36
C VAL A 100 -8.55 -10.60 15.85
N SER A 101 -8.48 -9.54 16.64
CA SER A 101 -8.72 -9.54 18.10
C SER A 101 -9.66 -8.39 18.50
N SER A 102 -9.86 -8.19 19.81
CA SER A 102 -10.58 -7.03 20.34
C SER A 102 -9.82 -5.70 20.17
N SER A 103 -8.54 -5.75 19.78
CA SER A 103 -7.68 -4.60 19.49
C SER A 103 -6.61 -4.99 18.46
N THR A 104 -7.05 -5.31 17.25
CA THR A 104 -6.21 -5.74 16.13
C THR A 104 -5.28 -4.62 15.70
N GLN A 105 -3.97 -4.83 15.72
CA GLN A 105 -2.99 -3.83 15.29
C GLN A 105 -2.99 -3.71 13.76
N ALA A 106 -2.95 -2.48 13.25
CA ALA A 106 -2.97 -2.19 11.83
C ALA A 106 -2.23 -0.88 11.51
N ILE A 107 -1.96 -0.68 10.23
CA ILE A 107 -1.57 0.61 9.67
C ILE A 107 -2.78 1.21 8.97
N LEU A 108 -3.08 2.47 9.28
CA LEU A 108 -4.07 3.26 8.56
C LEU A 108 -3.37 3.95 7.38
N THR A 109 -3.92 3.78 6.18
CA THR A 109 -3.55 4.52 4.96
C THR A 109 -4.73 5.39 4.50
N LEU A 110 -4.47 6.33 3.58
CA LEU A 110 -5.50 7.16 2.96
C LEU A 110 -5.85 6.57 1.58
N ASN A 111 -7.13 6.42 1.30
CA ASN A 111 -7.65 6.05 -0.02
C ASN A 111 -8.81 6.97 -0.45
N ASP A 112 -8.89 7.24 -1.75
CA ASP A 112 -9.99 7.94 -2.40
C ASP A 112 -10.99 6.92 -2.97
N PHE A 113 -12.17 6.83 -2.36
CA PHE A 113 -13.25 5.91 -2.76
C PHE A 113 -14.20 6.53 -3.80
N SER A 114 -13.93 7.76 -4.24
CA SER A 114 -14.80 8.48 -5.17
C SER A 114 -14.54 8.08 -6.63
N GLU A 115 -15.52 8.35 -7.50
CA GLU A 115 -15.38 8.08 -8.92
C GLU A 115 -14.22 8.89 -9.53
N GLY A 116 -13.28 8.20 -10.17
CA GLY A 116 -12.08 8.83 -10.74
C GLY A 116 -10.98 9.13 -9.71
N GLY A 117 -11.14 8.69 -8.46
CA GLY A 117 -10.11 8.66 -7.44
C GLY A 117 -9.04 7.58 -7.67
N ASP A 118 -8.16 7.41 -6.70
CA ASP A 118 -7.07 6.43 -6.75
C ASP A 118 -7.46 5.00 -6.36
N GLY A 119 -8.63 4.80 -5.74
CA GLY A 119 -9.20 3.48 -5.45
C GLY A 119 -9.60 2.66 -6.68
N GLY A 120 -9.53 3.25 -7.88
CA GLY A 120 -9.77 2.55 -9.14
C GLY A 120 -11.25 2.32 -9.43
N GLY A 121 -11.71 1.07 -9.26
CA GLY A 121 -13.09 0.67 -9.51
C GLY A 121 -14.05 1.06 -8.39
N PRO A 122 -15.36 0.81 -8.56
CA PRO A 122 -16.32 0.83 -7.45
C PRO A 122 -15.95 -0.19 -6.38
N SER A 123 -16.34 0.07 -5.12
CA SER A 123 -15.98 -0.79 -3.99
C SER A 123 -16.65 -2.17 -4.02
N GLU A 124 -15.89 -3.20 -3.66
CA GLU A 124 -16.26 -4.61 -3.83
C GLU A 124 -17.50 -5.06 -3.04
N CYS A 125 -17.84 -4.39 -1.92
CA CYS A 125 -18.97 -4.83 -1.10
C CYS A 125 -20.35 -4.51 -1.70
N ASP A 126 -20.46 -3.41 -2.44
CA ASP A 126 -21.75 -2.87 -2.89
C ASP A 126 -21.73 -2.28 -4.31
N GLU A 127 -20.62 -2.49 -5.05
CA GLU A 127 -20.41 -2.07 -6.44
C GLU A 127 -20.62 -0.56 -6.64
N GLN A 128 -20.31 0.25 -5.62
CA GLN A 128 -20.51 1.70 -5.62
C GLN A 128 -19.24 2.47 -5.29
N TYR A 129 -19.19 3.71 -5.79
CA TYR A 129 -18.25 4.71 -5.29
C TYR A 129 -18.80 5.35 -4.02
N HIS A 130 -17.91 5.78 -3.12
CA HIS A 130 -18.26 6.48 -1.89
C HIS A 130 -17.62 7.86 -1.86
N ASP A 131 -18.35 8.85 -1.35
CA ASP A 131 -17.76 10.18 -1.14
C ASP A 131 -16.75 10.10 0.02
N ASN A 132 -15.59 10.77 -0.09
CA ASN A 132 -14.57 10.73 0.97
C ASN A 132 -15.00 11.41 2.29
N SER A 133 -16.14 12.11 2.31
CA SER A 133 -16.81 12.57 3.53
C SER A 133 -17.55 11.45 4.28
N GLU A 134 -17.82 10.32 3.62
CA GLU A 134 -18.33 9.12 4.27
C GLU A 134 -17.21 8.43 5.05
N ARG A 135 -17.51 7.93 6.26
CA ARG A 135 -16.56 7.15 7.05
C ARG A 135 -16.54 5.70 6.58
N VAL A 136 -15.82 5.46 5.50
CA VAL A 136 -15.66 4.14 4.88
C VAL A 136 -14.20 3.69 4.88
N VAL A 137 -14.00 2.37 4.82
CA VAL A 137 -12.69 1.74 4.76
C VAL A 137 -12.64 0.52 3.85
N ALA A 138 -11.46 0.24 3.30
CA ALA A 138 -11.07 -1.05 2.76
C ALA A 138 -10.25 -1.84 3.81
N LEU A 139 -10.27 -3.16 3.74
CA LEU A 139 -9.44 -4.02 4.59
C LEU A 139 -8.55 -4.90 3.73
N SER A 140 -7.31 -5.16 4.16
CA SER A 140 -6.44 -6.14 3.52
C SER A 140 -7.15 -7.48 3.27
N THR A 141 -6.85 -8.16 2.16
CA THR A 141 -7.50 -9.42 1.71
C THR A 141 -7.85 -10.42 2.83
N GLY A 142 -6.91 -10.69 3.76
CA GLY A 142 -7.16 -11.62 4.86
C GLY A 142 -8.17 -11.12 5.89
N TRP A 143 -8.21 -9.82 6.16
CA TRP A 143 -9.22 -9.18 7.01
C TRP A 143 -10.52 -8.90 6.28
N TYR A 144 -10.50 -8.62 4.98
CA TYR A 144 -11.70 -8.56 4.15
C TYR A 144 -12.44 -9.91 4.20
N ASN A 145 -11.68 -11.01 4.10
CA ASN A 145 -12.16 -12.38 4.25
C ASN A 145 -13.38 -12.65 3.34
N LYS A 146 -13.18 -12.44 2.04
CA LYS A 146 -14.19 -12.69 0.99
C LYS A 146 -15.51 -11.98 1.27
N GLY A 147 -15.44 -10.70 1.66
CA GLY A 147 -16.61 -9.88 1.97
C GLY A 147 -17.35 -10.23 3.26
N SER A 148 -16.83 -11.14 4.11
CA SER A 148 -17.51 -11.51 5.37
C SER A 148 -17.72 -10.33 6.34
N ARG A 149 -16.98 -9.23 6.14
CA ARG A 149 -17.09 -7.98 6.91
C ARG A 149 -17.77 -6.84 6.14
N CYS A 150 -18.22 -7.07 4.91
CA CYS A 150 -18.90 -6.06 4.12
C CYS A 150 -20.09 -5.44 4.86
N SER A 151 -20.22 -4.12 4.72
CA SER A 151 -21.23 -3.29 5.38
C SER A 151 -21.22 -3.32 6.92
N LYS A 152 -20.28 -4.02 7.55
CA LYS A 152 -20.13 -4.02 9.01
C LYS A 152 -19.30 -2.82 9.45
N MET A 153 -19.57 -2.40 10.67
CA MET A 153 -18.84 -1.32 11.31
C MET A 153 -17.61 -1.85 12.03
N ILE A 154 -16.49 -1.14 11.90
CA ILE A 154 -15.31 -1.33 12.73
C ILE A 154 -15.03 -0.08 13.55
N ARG A 155 -14.48 -0.24 14.74
CA ARG A 155 -13.99 0.85 15.58
C ARG A 155 -12.48 0.93 15.43
N ILE A 156 -12.00 2.04 14.90
CA ILE A 156 -10.57 2.33 14.70
C ILE A 156 -10.11 3.26 15.82
N THR A 157 -8.96 2.99 16.41
CA THR A 157 -8.34 3.80 17.47
C THR A 157 -6.93 4.21 17.06
N ALA A 158 -6.66 5.50 17.02
CA ALA A 158 -5.33 6.01 16.71
C ALA A 158 -4.38 5.83 17.90
N ALA A 159 -3.23 5.19 17.67
CA ALA A 159 -2.22 4.96 18.70
C ALA A 159 -1.60 6.29 19.19
N LYS A 160 -1.49 7.29 18.30
CA LYS A 160 -0.83 8.57 18.55
C LYS A 160 -1.54 9.47 19.56
N ASN A 161 -2.88 9.48 19.54
CA ASN A 161 -3.69 10.41 20.33
C ASN A 161 -4.86 9.75 21.07
N GLY A 162 -5.07 8.44 20.92
CA GLY A 162 -6.14 7.68 21.57
C GLY A 162 -7.55 7.96 21.05
N ARG A 163 -7.72 8.82 20.04
CA ARG A 163 -9.03 9.10 19.44
C ARG A 163 -9.54 7.88 18.69
N SER A 164 -10.85 7.76 18.59
CA SER A 164 -11.48 6.64 17.90
C SER A 164 -12.62 7.08 17.00
N VAL A 165 -12.85 6.32 15.95
CA VAL A 165 -13.94 6.52 15.00
C VAL A 165 -14.54 5.17 14.60
N THR A 166 -15.84 5.16 14.33
CA THR A 166 -16.49 4.02 13.68
C THR A 166 -16.60 4.28 12.18
N ALA A 167 -16.24 3.29 11.37
CA ALA A 167 -16.27 3.33 9.91
C ALA A 167 -16.85 2.03 9.32
N LYS A 168 -17.49 2.13 8.16
CA LYS A 168 -18.10 1.00 7.43
C LYS A 168 -17.07 0.35 6.52
N VAL A 169 -16.95 -0.97 6.56
CA VAL A 169 -16.15 -1.72 5.58
C VAL A 169 -16.92 -1.78 4.27
N VAL A 170 -16.34 -1.20 3.21
CA VAL A 170 -16.93 -1.17 1.87
C VAL A 170 -16.09 -1.89 0.83
N ASP A 171 -14.81 -2.16 1.12
CA ASP A 171 -13.90 -2.63 0.07
C ASP A 171 -12.81 -3.59 0.55
N GLU A 172 -12.13 -4.18 -0.42
CA GLU A 172 -10.90 -4.94 -0.26
C GLU A 172 -9.67 -4.08 -0.63
N CYS A 173 -8.67 -4.05 0.23
CA CYS A 173 -7.32 -3.60 -0.13
C CYS A 173 -6.56 -4.85 -0.61
N ASP A 174 -6.54 -5.08 -1.94
CA ASP A 174 -6.05 -6.33 -2.52
C ASP A 174 -4.54 -6.51 -2.26
N SER A 175 -4.20 -7.47 -1.39
CA SER A 175 -2.81 -7.81 -1.05
C SER A 175 -2.23 -8.94 -1.90
N VAL A 176 -2.94 -9.38 -2.93
CA VAL A 176 -2.54 -10.43 -3.88
C VAL A 176 -2.22 -9.83 -5.24
N ASN A 177 -3.11 -9.00 -5.79
CA ASN A 177 -2.96 -8.43 -7.12
C ASN A 177 -2.53 -6.96 -7.08
N GLY A 178 -2.15 -6.44 -8.24
CA GLY A 178 -1.57 -5.12 -8.37
C GLY A 178 -0.74 -5.00 -9.65
N CYS A 179 -0.19 -3.82 -9.89
CA CYS A 179 0.77 -3.54 -10.95
C CYS A 179 0.25 -3.83 -12.36
N ASP A 180 -1.07 -3.85 -12.49
CA ASP A 180 -1.81 -4.02 -13.71
C ASP A 180 -2.68 -2.77 -13.95
N LYS A 181 -3.47 -2.80 -15.02
CA LYS A 181 -4.33 -1.67 -15.39
C LYS A 181 -5.49 -1.48 -14.42
N GLU A 182 -6.00 -2.57 -13.84
CA GLU A 182 -7.14 -2.56 -12.92
C GLU A 182 -6.78 -1.81 -11.63
N HIS A 183 -5.57 -2.03 -11.13
CA HIS A 183 -5.02 -1.37 -9.94
C HIS A 183 -4.26 -0.07 -10.25
N ALA A 184 -4.49 0.56 -11.41
CA ALA A 184 -3.78 1.76 -11.86
C ALA A 184 -2.23 1.67 -11.81
N GLY A 185 -1.68 0.46 -11.89
CA GLY A 185 -0.26 0.18 -11.78
C GLY A 185 0.32 0.29 -10.36
N GLN A 186 -0.53 0.41 -9.33
CA GLN A 186 -0.15 0.43 -7.92
C GLN A 186 0.27 -0.96 -7.43
N PRO A 187 1.23 -1.06 -6.49
CA PRO A 187 1.63 -2.35 -5.91
C PRO A 187 0.50 -3.03 -5.13
N PRO A 188 0.60 -4.35 -4.88
CA PRO A 188 -0.32 -5.03 -3.99
C PRO A 188 -0.28 -4.40 -2.60
N CYS A 189 -1.44 -4.37 -1.96
CA CYS A 189 -1.61 -3.89 -0.60
C CYS A 189 -0.78 -4.71 0.40
N ARG A 190 -0.43 -4.11 1.55
CA ARG A 190 0.10 -4.89 2.68
C ARG A 190 -1.04 -5.66 3.35
N ASN A 191 -0.71 -6.69 4.11
CA ASN A 191 -1.70 -7.58 4.73
C ASN A 191 -2.25 -7.10 6.08
N ASN A 192 -1.88 -5.91 6.54
CA ASN A 192 -2.26 -5.34 7.82
C ASN A 192 -2.76 -3.89 7.70
N ILE A 193 -3.44 -3.59 6.60
CA ILE A 193 -3.96 -2.27 6.26
C ILE A 193 -5.44 -2.15 6.60
N VAL A 194 -5.77 -1.02 7.23
CA VAL A 194 -7.10 -0.41 7.17
C VAL A 194 -6.95 0.79 6.25
N ASP A 195 -7.58 0.77 5.07
CA ASP A 195 -7.44 1.84 4.10
C ASP A 195 -8.62 2.79 4.23
N GLY A 196 -8.38 4.00 4.72
CA GLY A 196 -9.44 4.89 5.19
C GLY A 196 -9.67 6.09 4.29
N SER A 197 -10.94 6.44 4.14
CA SER A 197 -11.38 7.72 3.56
C SER A 197 -10.88 8.93 4.36
N GLN A 198 -10.87 10.12 3.74
CA GLN A 198 -10.47 11.37 4.41
C GLN A 198 -11.28 11.62 5.69
N ALA A 199 -12.59 11.33 5.70
CA ALA A 199 -13.42 11.48 6.90
C ALA A 199 -12.98 10.61 8.09
N VAL A 200 -12.36 9.44 7.84
CA VAL A 200 -11.78 8.59 8.90
C VAL A 200 -10.57 9.28 9.52
N TRP A 201 -9.66 9.79 8.68
CA TRP A 201 -8.47 10.53 9.11
C TRP A 201 -8.83 11.79 9.92
N ASP A 202 -9.78 12.59 9.40
CA ASP A 202 -10.25 13.81 10.05
C ASP A 202 -10.88 13.53 11.42
N ALA A 203 -11.73 12.50 11.51
CA ALA A 203 -12.37 12.11 12.76
C ALA A 203 -11.36 11.65 13.83
N LEU A 204 -10.30 10.95 13.40
CA LEU A 204 -9.17 10.56 14.25
C LEU A 204 -8.26 11.75 14.59
N GLY A 205 -8.43 12.91 13.96
CA GLY A 205 -7.57 14.08 14.17
C GLY A 205 -6.12 13.80 13.76
N LEU A 206 -5.94 13.03 12.69
CA LEU A 206 -4.64 12.68 12.12
C LEU A 206 -4.36 13.56 10.88
N ASN A 207 -3.09 13.76 10.57
CA ASN A 207 -2.69 14.45 9.34
C ASN A 207 -2.49 13.41 8.23
N SER A 208 -3.37 13.40 7.23
CA SER A 208 -3.30 12.47 6.10
C SER A 208 -2.09 12.70 5.19
N ASP A 209 -1.45 13.88 5.22
CA ASP A 209 -0.20 14.15 4.48
C ASP A 209 0.99 13.29 4.95
N VAL A 210 0.89 12.67 6.13
CA VAL A 210 1.90 11.73 6.64
C VAL A 210 1.86 10.40 5.87
N GLY A 211 0.73 10.09 5.23
CA GLY A 211 0.49 8.88 4.44
C GLY A 211 0.09 7.66 5.27
N GLU A 212 0.77 7.41 6.40
CA GLU A 212 0.55 6.20 7.20
C GLU A 212 0.58 6.47 8.72
N GLU A 213 -0.35 5.87 9.48
CA GLU A 213 -0.41 6.02 10.94
C GLU A 213 -0.71 4.72 11.70
N ARG A 214 -0.15 4.66 12.91
CA ARG A 214 -0.41 3.71 14.02
C ARG A 214 -1.90 3.57 14.38
N VAL A 215 -2.58 2.46 14.12
CA VAL A 215 -3.95 2.23 14.66
C VAL A 215 -4.17 0.83 15.25
N THR A 216 -5.21 0.71 16.06
CA THR A 216 -5.86 -0.57 16.35
C THR A 216 -7.31 -0.57 15.89
N TRP A 217 -7.87 -1.74 15.59
CA TRP A 217 -9.27 -1.87 15.22
C TRP A 217 -9.95 -3.13 15.77
N SER A 218 -11.27 -3.06 15.90
CA SER A 218 -12.13 -4.19 16.22
C SER A 218 -13.49 -4.04 15.57
N MET A 219 -14.27 -5.12 15.50
CA MET A 219 -15.69 -5.03 15.12
C MET A 219 -16.43 -4.15 16.14
N ALA A 220 -17.28 -3.23 15.66
CA ALA A 220 -18.07 -2.33 16.49
C ALA A 220 -19.46 -2.88 16.81
#